data_AF-A0A970Y9L1-F1
#
_entry.id   AF-A0A970Y9L1-F1
#
_cell.length_a   1.000
_cell.length_b   1.000
_cell.length_c   1.000
_cell.angle_alpha   90.00
_cell.angle_beta   90.00
_cell.angle_gamma   90.00
#
_symmetry.space_group_name_H-M   'P 1'
#
loop_
_entity.id
_entity.type
_entity.pdbx_description
1 polymer ?
#
loop_
_entity_poly.entity_id
_entity_poly.type
_entity_poly.pdbx_seq_one_letter_code
_entity_poly.pdbx_strand_id
1 'polypeptide(L)'
;MRGFFKRAAVFLLCCLFVRPVSASGRLLPVYCVARTDRKMSLSFDAAWGNEDTQTLIDTLAKYNVRVTFFVVGNWARKYPESVRALHEAGHEVMNHSNTHPHMTALSDAELKKEITECNAAIKSVTGVSPTLMRVPFGEYDNRVISAVRDQG
;
A
#
# COMPACT_ATOMS: atom_id res chain seq x y z
N MET A 1 41.85 -22.42 -63.49
CA MET A 1 41.37 -21.04 -63.71
C MET A 1 40.58 -20.61 -62.48
N ARG A 2 40.99 -19.53 -61.81
CA ARG A 2 40.43 -19.05 -60.53
C ARG A 2 39.15 -18.24 -60.78
N GLY A 3 38.02 -18.68 -60.23
CA GLY A 3 36.77 -17.91 -60.20
C GLY A 3 36.66 -17.11 -58.89
N PHE A 4 36.77 -15.79 -58.98
CA PHE A 4 36.62 -14.84 -57.88
C PHE A 4 35.12 -14.57 -57.66
N PHE A 5 34.51 -15.12 -56.62
CA PHE A 5 33.14 -14.78 -56.23
C PHE A 5 33.18 -13.72 -55.13
N LYS A 6 32.96 -12.44 -55.49
CA LYS A 6 32.77 -11.36 -54.52
C LYS A 6 31.36 -11.49 -53.93
N ARG A 7 31.24 -11.90 -52.67
CA ARG A 7 29.99 -11.78 -51.90
C ARG A 7 29.88 -10.35 -51.40
N ALA A 8 28.93 -9.59 -51.92
CA ALA A 8 28.52 -8.31 -51.35
C ALA A 8 27.61 -8.58 -50.15
N ALA A 9 27.98 -8.12 -48.97
CA ALA A 9 27.10 -8.09 -47.80
C ALA A 9 26.34 -6.77 -47.80
N VAL A 10 25.02 -6.82 -47.94
CA VAL A 10 24.15 -5.67 -47.72
C VAL A 10 23.82 -5.65 -46.22
N PHE A 11 24.43 -4.72 -45.48
CA PHE A 11 24.01 -4.42 -44.11
C PHE A 11 22.80 -3.49 -44.19
N LEU A 12 21.61 -4.05 -44.02
CA LEU A 12 20.40 -3.27 -43.80
C LEU A 12 20.47 -2.72 -42.37
N LEU A 13 20.95 -1.48 -42.23
CA LEU A 13 20.86 -0.75 -40.98
C LEU A 13 19.39 -0.36 -40.78
N CYS A 14 18.61 -1.27 -40.19
CA CYS A 14 17.30 -0.92 -39.67
C CYS A 14 17.53 0.03 -38.49
N CYS A 15 17.46 1.33 -38.73
CA CYS A 15 17.33 2.32 -37.68
C CYS A 15 16.03 2.03 -36.93
N LEU A 16 16.12 1.15 -35.92
CA LEU A 16 15.10 1.02 -34.90
C LEU A 16 15.00 2.38 -34.22
N PHE A 17 14.04 3.18 -34.65
CA PHE A 17 13.54 4.29 -33.86
C PHE A 17 12.96 3.68 -32.58
N VAL A 18 13.80 3.51 -31.57
CA VAL A 18 13.34 3.30 -30.20
C VAL A 18 12.67 4.61 -29.81
N ARG A 19 11.35 4.68 -29.98
CA ARG A 19 10.56 5.73 -29.34
C ARG A 19 10.73 5.51 -27.84
N PRO A 20 11.29 6.47 -27.08
CA PRO A 20 11.17 6.40 -25.64
C PRO A 20 9.67 6.45 -25.35
N VAL A 21 9.13 5.34 -24.85
CA VAL A 21 7.84 5.39 -24.16
C VAL A 21 8.10 6.31 -22.99
N SER A 22 7.52 7.52 -23.03
CA SER A 22 7.52 8.41 -21.87
C SER A 22 7.03 7.57 -20.70
N ALA A 23 7.85 7.43 -19.66
CA ALA A 23 7.40 6.88 -18.41
C ALA A 23 6.10 7.62 -18.06
N SER A 24 5.03 6.86 -17.88
CA SER A 24 3.76 7.44 -17.45
C SER A 24 4.05 8.22 -16.16
N GLY A 25 3.77 9.51 -16.11
CA GLY A 25 3.95 10.33 -14.90
C GLY A 25 3.10 9.87 -13.71
N ARG A 26 2.30 8.82 -13.86
CA ARG A 26 1.49 8.19 -12.81
C ARG A 26 2.39 7.46 -11.81
N LEU A 27 2.27 7.85 -10.56
CA LEU A 27 2.81 7.13 -9.41
C LEU A 27 1.96 5.88 -9.15
N LEU A 28 2.61 4.79 -8.74
CA LEU A 28 1.94 3.54 -8.39
C LEU A 28 2.19 3.23 -6.90
N PRO A 29 1.18 2.74 -6.18
CA PRO A 29 1.39 2.18 -4.85
C PRO A 29 2.03 0.79 -4.96
N VAL A 30 2.50 0.26 -3.84
CA VAL A 30 3.06 -1.10 -3.77
C VAL A 30 1.92 -2.11 -3.71
N TYR A 31 1.74 -2.87 -4.78
CA TYR A 31 0.74 -3.96 -4.85
C TYR A 31 1.34 -5.33 -4.57
N CYS A 32 2.59 -5.53 -4.99
CA CYS A 32 3.32 -6.77 -4.81
C CYS A 32 4.82 -6.47 -4.73
N VAL A 33 5.56 -7.43 -4.21
CA VAL A 33 7.02 -7.41 -4.18
C VAL A 33 7.53 -8.67 -4.86
N ALA A 34 8.57 -8.54 -5.68
CA ALA A 34 9.20 -9.69 -6.29
C ALA A 34 9.84 -10.56 -5.20
N ARG A 35 9.58 -11.87 -5.26
CA ARG A 35 10.11 -12.86 -4.32
C ARG A 35 10.48 -14.14 -5.05
N THR A 36 11.50 -14.82 -4.55
CA THR A 36 11.94 -16.13 -5.05
C THR A 36 11.46 -17.30 -4.19
N ASP A 37 10.90 -17.02 -3.01
CA ASP A 37 10.32 -18.00 -2.10
C ASP A 37 8.78 -17.95 -2.11
N ARG A 38 8.16 -18.97 -1.51
CA ARG A 38 6.69 -19.14 -1.47
C ARG A 38 6.08 -18.45 -0.25
N LYS A 39 6.18 -17.13 -0.18
CA LYS A 39 5.58 -16.32 0.90
C LYS A 39 4.56 -15.34 0.35
N MET A 40 3.54 -15.06 1.16
CA MET A 40 2.52 -14.04 0.91
C MET A 40 2.37 -13.14 2.14
N SER A 41 1.90 -11.92 1.93
CA SER A 41 1.48 -11.00 2.99
C SER A 41 -0.04 -11.01 3.10
N LEU A 42 -0.57 -11.12 4.32
CA LEU A 42 -1.99 -11.01 4.60
C LEU A 42 -2.26 -9.71 5.36
N SER A 43 -3.40 -9.08 5.04
CA SER A 43 -3.80 -7.81 5.63
C SER A 43 -5.32 -7.68 5.63
N PHE A 44 -5.86 -6.91 6.57
CA PHE A 44 -7.28 -6.65 6.71
C PHE A 44 -7.56 -5.15 6.78
N ASP A 45 -8.74 -4.75 6.32
CA ASP A 45 -9.24 -3.39 6.48
C ASP A 45 -10.33 -3.42 7.55
N ALA A 46 -10.17 -2.60 8.60
CA ALA A 46 -11.08 -2.54 9.74
C ALA A 46 -11.72 -1.15 9.83
N ALA A 47 -12.97 -1.08 9.40
CA ALA A 47 -13.75 0.15 9.31
C ALA A 47 -15.08 0.08 10.10
N TRP A 48 -15.65 -1.12 10.28
CA TRP A 48 -16.99 -1.32 10.84
C TRP A 48 -17.03 -2.58 11.71
N GLY A 49 -17.81 -2.55 12.80
CA GLY A 49 -17.92 -3.67 13.74
C GLY A 49 -16.61 -3.99 14.46
N ASN A 50 -16.66 -4.73 15.56
CA ASN A 50 -15.47 -5.26 16.23
C ASN A 50 -15.72 -6.64 16.86
N GLU A 51 -16.88 -7.24 16.59
CA GLU A 51 -17.43 -8.40 17.27
C GLU A 51 -16.54 -9.65 17.07
N ASP A 52 -15.90 -9.76 15.91
CA ASP A 52 -15.05 -10.88 15.53
C ASP A 52 -13.54 -10.66 15.80
N THR A 53 -13.16 -9.52 16.38
CA THR A 53 -11.74 -9.15 16.56
C THR A 53 -10.97 -10.22 17.33
N GLN A 54 -11.52 -10.69 18.45
CA GLN A 54 -10.85 -11.69 19.27
C GLN A 54 -10.77 -13.05 18.56
N THR A 55 -11.85 -13.48 17.92
CA THR A 55 -11.88 -14.72 17.11
C THR A 55 -10.82 -14.69 16.01
N LEU A 56 -10.62 -13.53 15.37
CA LEU A 56 -9.60 -13.33 14.35
C LEU A 56 -8.18 -13.44 14.95
N ILE A 57 -7.92 -12.76 16.08
CA ILE A 57 -6.64 -12.84 16.81
C ILE A 57 -6.32 -14.29 17.17
N ASP A 58 -7.28 -15.01 17.78
CA ASP A 58 -7.10 -16.39 18.21
C ASP A 58 -6.82 -17.32 17.03
N THR A 59 -7.51 -17.10 15.91
CA THR A 59 -7.30 -17.87 14.68
C THR A 59 -5.91 -17.61 14.10
N LEU A 60 -5.48 -16.35 14.01
CA LEU A 60 -4.15 -15.99 13.52
C LEU A 60 -3.04 -16.56 14.42
N ALA A 61 -3.23 -16.49 15.74
CA ALA A 61 -2.31 -17.07 16.72
C ALA A 61 -2.20 -18.60 16.58
N LYS A 62 -3.33 -19.31 16.40
CA LYS A 62 -3.36 -20.76 16.17
C LYS A 62 -2.48 -21.19 14.99
N TYR A 63 -2.43 -20.39 13.93
CA TYR A 63 -1.62 -20.66 12.74
C TYR A 63 -0.26 -19.95 12.75
N ASN A 64 0.10 -19.27 13.85
CA ASN A 64 1.32 -18.48 13.98
C ASN A 64 1.51 -17.47 12.83
N VAL A 65 0.41 -16.80 12.44
CA VAL A 65 0.39 -15.80 11.36
C VAL A 65 0.33 -14.40 11.97
N ARG A 66 1.22 -13.52 11.51
CA ARG A 66 1.14 -12.07 11.77
C ARG A 66 0.65 -11.36 10.52
N VAL A 67 -0.19 -10.35 10.72
CA VAL A 67 -0.83 -9.61 9.64
C VAL A 67 -0.76 -8.10 9.90
N THR A 68 -1.06 -7.33 8.87
CA THR A 68 -1.20 -5.87 8.95
C THR A 68 -2.68 -5.49 8.90
N PHE A 69 -3.17 -4.78 9.91
CA PHE A 69 -4.52 -4.22 9.95
C PHE A 69 -4.48 -2.76 9.56
N PHE A 70 -5.18 -2.39 8.49
CA PHE A 70 -5.41 -1.01 8.11
C PHE A 70 -6.72 -0.54 8.77
N VAL A 71 -6.63 0.33 9.77
CA VAL A 71 -7.77 0.76 10.58
C VAL A 71 -8.19 2.18 10.25
N VAL A 72 -9.50 2.43 10.26
CA VAL A 72 -10.05 3.79 10.14
C VAL A 72 -9.86 4.54 11.45
N GLY A 73 -9.49 5.82 11.42
CA GLY A 73 -9.26 6.63 12.63
C GLY A 73 -10.49 6.70 13.55
N ASN A 74 -11.69 6.87 12.97
CA ASN A 74 -12.97 6.80 13.70
C ASN A 74 -13.17 5.43 14.38
N TRP A 75 -12.82 4.34 13.71
CA TRP A 75 -12.91 2.99 14.27
C TRP A 75 -11.92 2.82 15.43
N ALA A 76 -10.68 3.29 15.27
CA ALA A 76 -9.67 3.22 16.31
C ALA A 76 -10.05 3.99 17.59
N ARG A 77 -10.73 5.13 17.44
CA ARG A 77 -11.28 5.90 18.58
C ARG A 77 -12.49 5.23 19.21
N LYS A 78 -13.31 4.56 18.41
CA LYS A 78 -14.53 3.88 18.89
C LYS A 78 -14.21 2.58 19.62
N TYR A 79 -13.19 1.85 19.18
CA TYR A 79 -12.79 0.54 19.67
C TYR A 79 -11.31 0.48 20.05
N PRO A 80 -10.84 1.34 20.97
CA PRO A 80 -9.42 1.40 21.35
C PRO A 80 -8.94 0.10 22.01
N GLU A 81 -9.81 -0.64 22.69
CA GLU A 81 -9.49 -1.97 23.23
C GLU A 81 -9.19 -2.99 22.12
N SER A 82 -9.92 -2.92 21.00
CA SER A 82 -9.72 -3.79 19.85
C SER A 82 -8.40 -3.46 19.15
N VAL A 83 -8.09 -2.17 18.95
CA VAL A 83 -6.78 -1.72 18.44
C VAL A 83 -5.64 -2.18 19.33
N ARG A 84 -5.78 -2.05 20.66
CA ARG A 84 -4.77 -2.49 21.62
C ARG A 84 -4.57 -4.00 21.56
N ALA A 85 -5.64 -4.79 21.53
CA ALA A 85 -5.57 -6.24 21.44
C ALA A 85 -4.84 -6.71 20.17
N LEU A 86 -5.13 -6.09 19.02
CA LEU A 86 -4.43 -6.36 17.76
C LEU A 86 -2.92 -6.09 17.90
N HIS A 87 -2.55 -4.95 18.50
CA HIS A 87 -1.17 -4.58 18.70
C HIS A 87 -0.43 -5.50 19.68
N GLU A 88 -1.04 -5.81 20.83
CA GLU A 88 -0.48 -6.69 21.86
C GLU A 88 -0.34 -8.14 21.37
N ALA A 89 -1.20 -8.59 20.45
CA ALA A 89 -1.05 -9.86 19.74
C ALA A 89 0.11 -9.89 18.72
N GLY A 90 0.83 -8.79 18.55
CA GLY A 90 2.00 -8.69 17.66
C GLY A 90 1.64 -8.44 16.19
N HIS A 91 0.42 -7.99 15.90
CA HIS A 91 0.03 -7.54 14.57
C HIS A 91 0.43 -6.07 14.35
N GLU A 92 0.61 -5.70 13.08
CA GLU A 92 0.82 -4.30 12.71
C GLU A 92 -0.52 -3.59 12.59
N VAL A 93 -0.60 -2.35 13.08
CA VAL A 93 -1.78 -1.49 12.93
C VAL A 93 -1.39 -0.24 12.15
N MET A 94 -2.01 -0.06 10.99
CA MET A 94 -1.65 0.89 9.95
C MET A 94 -2.88 1.72 9.52
N ASN A 95 -2.65 2.74 8.68
CA ASN A 95 -3.63 3.78 8.40
C ASN A 95 -4.61 3.39 7.27
N HIS A 96 -5.91 3.58 7.49
CA HIS A 96 -6.95 3.45 6.46
C HIS A 96 -7.83 4.70 6.30
N SER A 97 -7.22 5.88 6.41
CA SER A 97 -7.83 7.22 6.56
C SER A 97 -8.57 7.40 7.89
N ASN A 98 -8.98 8.64 8.19
CA ASN A 98 -9.63 8.96 9.45
C ASN A 98 -11.14 8.67 9.40
N THR A 99 -11.77 8.91 8.26
CA THR A 99 -13.23 8.83 8.08
C THR A 99 -13.69 7.95 6.91
N HIS A 100 -12.75 7.30 6.19
CA HIS A 100 -13.01 6.47 5.00
C HIS A 100 -13.67 7.21 3.80
N PRO A 101 -13.16 8.39 3.39
CA PRO A 101 -13.71 9.13 2.25
C PRO A 101 -13.13 8.67 0.90
N HIS A 102 -13.71 9.15 -0.20
CA HIS A 102 -13.09 9.10 -1.52
C HIS A 102 -11.92 10.10 -1.58
N MET A 103 -10.70 9.63 -1.29
CA MET A 103 -9.53 10.49 -1.09
C MET A 103 -9.21 11.37 -2.32
N THR A 104 -9.47 10.88 -3.53
CA THR A 104 -9.23 11.63 -4.78
C THR A 104 -10.11 12.88 -4.91
N ALA A 105 -11.24 12.95 -4.22
CA ALA A 105 -12.17 14.08 -4.24
C ALA A 105 -11.85 15.18 -3.21
N LEU A 106 -10.90 14.94 -2.29
CA LEU A 106 -10.55 15.87 -1.22
C LEU A 106 -9.58 16.95 -1.69
N SER A 107 -9.49 18.09 -1.00
CA SER A 107 -8.36 19.01 -1.14
C SER A 107 -7.08 18.47 -0.48
N ASP A 108 -5.92 19.09 -0.73
CA ASP A 108 -4.63 18.65 -0.14
C ASP A 108 -4.62 18.79 1.39
N ALA A 109 -5.27 19.83 1.91
CA ALA A 109 -5.41 20.03 3.35
C ALA A 109 -6.28 18.93 3.98
N GLU A 110 -7.37 18.55 3.30
CA GLU A 110 -8.25 17.47 3.76
C GLU A 110 -7.57 16.10 3.66
N LEU A 111 -6.81 15.82 2.60
CA LEU A 111 -5.96 14.62 2.50
C LEU A 111 -5.02 14.51 3.69
N LYS A 112 -4.25 15.57 3.97
CA LYS A 112 -3.31 15.59 5.08
C LYS A 112 -4.03 15.37 6.41
N LYS A 113 -5.19 16.00 6.61
CA LYS A 113 -6.00 15.84 7.82
C LYS A 113 -6.45 14.39 8.01
N GLU A 114 -6.98 13.75 6.97
CA GLU A 114 -7.40 12.35 6.99
C GLU A 114 -6.25 11.40 7.35
N ILE A 115 -5.05 11.65 6.84
CA ILE A 115 -3.88 10.82 7.14
C ILE A 115 -3.41 11.07 8.58
N THR A 116 -3.20 12.34 8.95
CA THR A 116 -2.56 12.70 10.23
C THR A 116 -3.45 12.40 11.44
N GLU A 117 -4.77 12.61 11.34
CA GLU A 117 -5.69 12.30 12.44
C GLU A 117 -5.84 10.79 12.69
N CYS A 118 -5.82 9.98 11.62
CA CYS A 118 -5.79 8.53 11.76
C CYS A 118 -4.47 8.05 12.40
N ASN A 119 -3.33 8.59 11.96
CA ASN A 119 -2.03 8.29 12.56
C ASN A 119 -1.99 8.64 14.05
N ALA A 120 -2.54 9.79 14.44
CA ALA A 120 -2.62 10.20 15.84
C ALA A 120 -3.52 9.26 16.66
N ALA A 121 -4.68 8.86 16.11
CA ALA A 121 -5.59 7.93 16.78
C ALA A 121 -4.91 6.57 17.04
N ILE A 122 -4.25 5.99 16.03
CA ILE A 122 -3.53 4.72 16.19
C ILE A 122 -2.41 4.85 17.21
N LYS A 123 -1.55 5.87 17.07
CA LYS A 123 -0.42 6.11 17.98
C LYS A 123 -0.88 6.31 19.42
N SER A 124 -2.02 6.97 19.64
CA SER A 124 -2.54 7.19 21.00
C SER A 124 -2.87 5.89 21.74
N VAL A 125 -3.17 4.81 21.00
CA VAL A 125 -3.51 3.50 21.58
C VAL A 125 -2.31 2.56 21.63
N THR A 126 -1.50 2.53 20.56
CA THR A 126 -0.41 1.54 20.39
C THR A 126 0.96 2.09 20.79
N GLY A 127 1.12 3.41 20.91
CA GLY A 127 2.42 4.08 21.03
C GLY A 127 3.24 4.11 19.73
N VAL A 128 2.76 3.47 18.66
CA VAL A 128 3.47 3.33 17.38
C VAL A 128 2.78 4.17 16.30
N SER A 129 3.55 5.00 15.63
CA SER A 129 3.07 5.76 14.46
C SER A 129 2.99 4.84 13.24
N PRO A 130 1.85 4.83 12.51
CA PRO A 130 1.76 4.12 11.23
C PRO A 130 2.78 4.63 10.22
N THR A 131 3.35 3.70 9.43
CA THR A 131 4.27 3.98 8.32
C THR A 131 3.71 3.51 6.97
N LEU A 132 2.56 2.85 6.99
CA LEU A 132 1.85 2.39 5.81
C LEU A 132 0.43 2.92 5.83
N MET A 133 -0.08 3.20 4.63
CA MET A 133 -1.49 3.50 4.42
C MET A 133 -2.04 2.63 3.29
N ARG A 134 -3.24 2.09 3.51
CA ARG A 134 -4.09 1.61 2.43
C ARG A 134 -5.15 2.65 2.17
N VAL A 135 -5.23 3.12 0.93
CA VAL A 135 -6.19 4.16 0.55
C VAL A 135 -7.60 3.56 0.44
N PRO A 136 -8.65 4.17 1.04
CA PRO A 136 -10.03 3.73 0.89
C PRO A 136 -10.42 3.45 -0.55
N PHE A 137 -11.22 2.39 -0.76
CA PHE A 137 -11.70 1.95 -2.08
C PHE A 137 -10.61 1.61 -3.12
N GLY A 138 -9.32 1.66 -2.73
CA GLY A 138 -8.20 1.55 -3.67
C GLY A 138 -8.08 2.73 -4.64
N GLU A 139 -8.74 3.85 -4.35
CA GLU A 139 -8.80 5.02 -5.24
C GLU A 139 -7.63 5.97 -5.00
N TYR A 140 -6.78 6.17 -5.99
CA TYR A 140 -5.63 7.08 -5.87
C TYR A 140 -5.33 7.81 -7.17
N ASP A 141 -4.72 8.97 -7.01
CA ASP A 141 -3.98 9.69 -8.05
C ASP A 141 -2.58 10.03 -7.51
N ASN A 142 -1.80 10.79 -8.28
CA ASN A 142 -0.46 11.20 -7.85
C ASN A 142 -0.46 12.07 -6.60
N ARG A 143 -1.51 12.88 -6.41
CA ARG A 143 -1.63 13.81 -5.29
C ARG A 143 -1.87 13.05 -4.00
N VAL A 144 -2.73 12.03 -4.03
CA VAL A 144 -2.92 11.09 -2.92
C VAL A 144 -1.62 10.37 -2.58
N ILE A 145 -0.90 9.81 -3.58
CA ILE A 145 0.36 9.10 -3.31
C ILE A 145 1.41 10.03 -2.70
N SER A 146 1.57 11.24 -3.24
CA SER A 146 2.52 12.21 -2.70
C SER A 146 2.14 12.63 -1.27
N ALA A 147 0.87 12.93 -1.01
CA ALA A 147 0.40 13.30 0.32
C ALA A 147 0.69 12.23 1.37
N VAL A 148 0.54 10.95 1.02
CA VAL A 148 0.90 9.82 1.90
C VAL A 148 2.41 9.78 2.14
N ARG A 149 3.24 9.87 1.09
CA ARG A 149 4.71 9.83 1.20
C ARG A 149 5.27 11.00 2.03
N ASP A 150 4.61 12.15 2.00
CA ASP A 150 5.00 13.34 2.77
C ASP A 150 4.77 13.17 4.27
N GLN A 151 4.04 12.14 4.72
CA GLN A 151 3.80 11.88 6.15
C GLN A 151 4.81 10.90 6.79
N GLY A 152 5.80 10.43 6.03
CA GLY A 152 6.78 9.41 6.46
C GLY A 152 6.30 7.98 6.22
#